data_AF-A0A521CXC8-F1
#
_entry.id   AF-A0A521CXC8-F1
#
_cell.length_a   1.000
_cell.length_b   1.000
_cell.length_c   1.000
_cell.angle_alpha   90.00
_cell.angle_beta   90.00
_cell.angle_gamma   90.00
#
_symmetry.space_group_name_H-M   'P 1'
#
loop_
_entity.id
_entity.type
_entity.pdbx_description
1 polymer ?
#
loop_
_entity_poly.entity_id
_entity_poly.type
_entity_poly.pdbx_seq_one_letter_code
_entity_poly.pdbx_strand_id
1 'polypeptide(L)'
;MEFLLPEWAPNIHPMLVHFPIALLLIAAVGSLASFFVPDKWWDEQKNTVLYVLGALSAIVVYYTGQAAADSVFLEAGAQSVLSEHAGWAEYTLWFFVLYAILRGVFHWFGLMKKISFKIVAFITVLPGLFMLYETAEYGGKMVFGYGVGTGQLVQQDTESAPAADSLKGASSSFIQKENGWNWDITERSVGDLIANFRWIEGSVQGLNPQIVSGEESFLRLNASGETSFFVTNSDYQNVQIDYYLNLDDFSGEIELVHHVQDARNYDFVSLNSDGTIRQGRMQNGETTIFEEGTFDPEGRLFVRVVADGTHFRGYVNREMKVHGHGDAPQSGAAGMKLNGNGAVLISQIELTQLN
;
A
#
# COMPACT_ATOMS: atom_id res chain seq x y z
N MET A 1 -5.67 -0.76 -27.46
CA MET A 1 -5.17 0.61 -27.73
C MET A 1 -3.81 0.74 -27.08
N GLU A 2 -2.82 0.02 -27.62
CA GLU A 2 -1.41 0.17 -27.26
C GLU A 2 -0.82 1.15 -28.26
N PHE A 3 -0.61 2.42 -27.88
CA PHE A 3 0.32 3.39 -28.51
C PHE A 3 -0.05 4.81 -28.05
N LEU A 4 0.40 5.23 -26.87
CA LEU A 4 0.49 6.66 -26.54
C LEU A 4 1.70 6.99 -25.65
N LEU A 5 2.32 6.01 -25.00
CA LEU A 5 3.52 6.22 -24.19
C LEU A 5 4.75 5.63 -24.88
N PRO A 6 5.88 6.35 -24.88
CA PRO A 6 7.14 5.79 -25.34
C PRO A 6 7.61 4.67 -24.40
N GLU A 7 8.38 3.70 -24.91
CA GLU A 7 8.81 2.51 -24.15
C GLU A 7 9.58 2.82 -22.86
N TRP A 8 10.22 3.99 -22.78
CA TRP A 8 10.93 4.45 -21.58
C TRP A 8 10.02 5.05 -20.50
N ALA A 9 8.76 5.32 -20.81
CA ALA A 9 7.79 5.92 -19.90
C ALA A 9 6.76 4.87 -19.44
N PRO A 10 7.00 4.16 -18.33
CA PRO A 10 6.10 3.11 -17.86
C PRO A 10 4.72 3.65 -17.49
N ASN A 11 4.63 4.92 -17.08
CA ASN A 11 3.40 5.58 -16.67
C ASN A 11 3.36 7.04 -17.12
N ILE A 12 2.16 7.54 -17.43
CA ILE A 12 1.97 8.95 -17.83
C ILE A 12 2.03 9.92 -16.64
N HIS A 13 1.80 9.43 -15.43
CA HIS A 13 1.65 10.25 -14.22
C HIS A 13 2.85 11.20 -13.99
N PRO A 14 4.13 10.76 -14.00
CA PRO A 14 5.27 11.67 -13.81
C PRO A 14 5.39 12.76 -14.88
N MET A 15 4.77 12.60 -16.06
CA MET A 15 4.74 13.65 -17.08
C MET A 15 3.70 14.72 -16.74
N LEU A 16 2.57 14.33 -16.15
CA LEU A 16 1.45 15.21 -15.89
C LEU A 16 1.56 15.97 -14.56
N VAL A 17 2.33 15.48 -13.58
CA VAL A 17 2.45 16.15 -12.25
C VAL A 17 2.91 17.61 -12.33
N HIS A 18 3.65 17.98 -13.37
CA HIS A 18 4.17 19.34 -13.55
C HIS A 18 3.07 20.39 -13.74
N PHE A 19 1.91 20.01 -14.29
CA PHE A 19 0.81 20.93 -14.57
C PHE A 19 0.20 21.53 -13.28
N PRO A 20 -0.32 20.74 -12.32
CA PRO A 20 -0.85 21.29 -11.08
C PRO A 20 0.24 22.02 -10.29
N ILE A 21 1.47 21.47 -10.23
CA ILE A 21 2.59 22.11 -9.52
C ILE A 21 2.83 23.52 -10.06
N ALA A 22 3.04 23.67 -11.37
CA ALA A 22 3.33 24.96 -11.98
C ALA A 22 2.15 25.93 -11.88
N LEU A 23 0.92 25.49 -12.20
CA LEU A 23 -0.26 26.35 -12.21
C LEU A 23 -0.58 26.89 -10.82
N LEU A 24 -0.55 26.05 -9.79
CA LEU A 24 -0.86 26.44 -8.41
C LEU A 24 0.21 27.35 -7.81
N LEU A 25 1.50 27.06 -8.06
CA LEU A 25 2.60 27.93 -7.60
C LEU A 25 2.57 29.30 -8.30
N ILE A 26 2.34 29.34 -9.61
CA ILE A 26 2.21 30.61 -10.35
C ILE A 26 0.98 31.38 -9.86
N ALA A 27 -0.14 30.71 -9.58
CA ALA A 27 -1.33 31.35 -9.01
C ALA A 27 -1.06 31.96 -7.62
N ALA A 28 -0.29 31.28 -6.77
CA ALA A 28 0.09 31.77 -5.46
C ALA A 28 1.04 32.96 -5.53
N VAL A 29 2.09 32.88 -6.36
CA VAL A 29 2.99 34.02 -6.61
C VAL A 29 2.23 35.19 -7.23
N GLY A 30 1.33 34.93 -8.16
CA GLY A 30 0.45 35.94 -8.75
C GLY A 30 -0.52 36.56 -7.74
N SER A 31 -1.00 35.78 -6.77
CA SER A 31 -1.83 36.27 -5.66
C SER A 31 -1.04 37.14 -4.69
N LEU A 32 0.26 36.88 -4.51
CA LEU A 32 1.13 37.77 -3.76
C LEU A 32 1.46 39.04 -4.57
N ALA A 33 1.73 38.90 -5.86
CA ALA A 33 2.09 40.02 -6.73
C ALA A 33 0.94 41.02 -6.90
N SER A 34 -0.32 40.58 -6.88
CA SER A 34 -1.50 41.46 -7.01
C SER A 34 -1.66 42.47 -5.86
N PHE A 35 -0.92 42.32 -4.76
CA PHE A 35 -0.84 43.33 -3.69
C PHE A 35 0.04 44.52 -4.06
N PHE A 36 0.99 44.33 -4.97
CA PHE A 36 2.03 45.31 -5.30
C PHE A 36 1.95 45.79 -6.76
N VAL A 37 1.34 44.99 -7.64
CA VAL A 37 1.25 45.25 -9.08
C VAL A 37 -0.14 45.78 -9.43
N PRO A 38 -0.26 46.78 -10.33
CA PRO A 38 -1.56 47.28 -10.77
C PRO A 38 -2.39 46.21 -11.50
N ASP A 39 -3.71 46.19 -11.26
CA ASP A 39 -4.66 45.21 -11.85
C ASP A 39 -4.55 45.11 -13.39
N LYS A 40 -4.18 46.20 -14.09
CA LYS A 40 -3.99 46.19 -15.55
C LYS A 40 -2.91 45.20 -16.03
N TRP A 41 -1.92 44.91 -15.19
CA TRP A 41 -0.88 43.91 -15.47
C TRP A 41 -1.30 42.55 -14.92
N TRP A 42 -1.72 42.50 -13.66
CA TRP A 42 -2.06 41.27 -12.98
C TRP A 42 -3.22 41.47 -12.01
N ASP A 43 -4.35 40.81 -12.28
CA ASP A 43 -5.57 40.93 -11.49
C ASP A 43 -5.93 39.61 -10.82
N GLU A 44 -6.89 39.66 -9.89
CA GLU A 44 -7.37 38.47 -9.19
C GLU A 44 -8.12 37.48 -10.08
N GLN A 45 -8.66 37.93 -11.22
CA GLN A 45 -9.36 37.03 -12.14
C GLN A 45 -8.38 36.05 -12.78
N LYS A 46 -7.19 36.51 -13.18
CA LYS A 46 -6.10 35.65 -13.66
C LYS A 46 -5.70 34.62 -12.60
N ASN A 47 -5.53 35.04 -11.35
CA ASN A 47 -5.24 34.12 -10.22
C ASN A 47 -6.32 33.05 -10.08
N THR A 48 -7.61 33.45 -10.07
CA THR A 48 -8.72 32.51 -9.95
C THR A 48 -8.76 31.52 -11.11
N VAL A 49 -8.53 31.96 -12.35
CA VAL A 49 -8.45 31.05 -13.51
C VAL A 49 -7.31 30.06 -13.35
N LEU A 50 -6.13 30.51 -12.90
CA LEU A 50 -4.99 29.62 -12.66
C LEU A 50 -5.26 28.59 -11.57
N TYR A 51 -5.90 28.98 -10.46
CA TYR A 51 -6.30 28.03 -9.42
C TYR A 51 -7.34 27.02 -9.91
N VAL A 52 -8.31 27.45 -10.74
CA VAL A 52 -9.30 26.53 -11.33
C VAL A 52 -8.61 25.55 -12.27
N LEU A 53 -7.73 26.01 -13.17
CA LEU A 53 -6.98 25.12 -14.06
C LEU A 53 -6.03 24.20 -13.28
N GLY A 54 -5.39 24.71 -12.23
CA GLY A 54 -4.55 23.94 -11.33
C GLY A 54 -5.34 22.82 -10.64
N ALA A 55 -6.50 23.14 -10.07
CA ALA A 55 -7.39 22.16 -9.44
C ALA A 55 -7.90 21.11 -10.44
N LEU A 56 -8.32 21.52 -11.65
CA LEU A 56 -8.71 20.58 -12.71
C LEU A 56 -7.56 19.66 -13.13
N SER A 57 -6.35 20.20 -13.25
CA SER A 57 -5.17 19.38 -13.55
C SER A 57 -4.79 18.44 -12.39
N ALA A 58 -4.99 18.86 -11.13
CA ALA A 58 -4.78 18.01 -9.96
C ALA A 58 -5.74 16.82 -9.94
N ILE A 59 -7.02 17.01 -10.33
CA ILE A 59 -7.99 15.91 -10.51
C ILE A 59 -7.43 14.89 -11.51
N VAL A 60 -6.99 15.34 -12.68
CA VAL A 60 -6.43 14.45 -13.71
C VAL A 60 -5.19 13.71 -13.19
N VAL A 61 -4.26 14.44 -12.58
CA VAL A 61 -3.01 13.88 -12.08
C VAL A 61 -3.26 12.87 -10.97
N TYR A 62 -4.20 13.12 -10.07
CA TYR A 62 -4.58 12.21 -8.99
C TYR A 62 -5.03 10.85 -9.52
N TYR A 63 -5.97 10.83 -10.49
CA TYR A 63 -6.42 9.56 -11.07
C TYR A 63 -5.34 8.85 -11.90
N THR A 64 -4.50 9.59 -12.62
CA THR A 64 -3.34 8.97 -13.28
C THR A 64 -2.32 8.42 -12.29
N GLY A 65 -2.25 9.00 -11.08
CA GLY A 65 -1.41 8.55 -9.98
C GLY A 65 -1.91 7.26 -9.37
N GLN A 66 -3.22 7.13 -9.13
CA GLN A 66 -3.84 5.87 -8.69
C GLN A 66 -3.56 4.74 -9.69
N ALA A 67 -3.85 4.99 -10.98
CA ALA A 67 -3.57 4.00 -12.03
C ALA A 67 -2.08 3.61 -12.11
N ALA A 68 -1.16 4.55 -11.86
CA ALA A 68 0.26 4.26 -11.81
C ALA A 68 0.61 3.42 -10.57
N ALA A 69 0.07 3.74 -9.39
CA ALA A 69 0.29 3.02 -8.14
C ALA A 69 -0.14 1.54 -8.25
N ASP A 70 -1.27 1.28 -8.91
CA ASP A 70 -1.80 -0.08 -9.08
C ASP A 70 -1.00 -0.93 -10.08
N SER A 71 -0.25 -0.27 -10.97
CA SER A 71 0.56 -0.92 -12.01
C SER A 71 1.97 -1.33 -11.57
N VAL A 72 2.45 -0.80 -10.44
CA VAL A 72 3.84 -0.97 -10.02
C VAL A 72 3.99 -1.94 -8.85
N PHE A 73 4.99 -2.81 -8.93
CA PHE A 73 5.41 -3.64 -7.81
C PHE A 73 6.61 -3.00 -7.10
N LEU A 74 6.40 -2.58 -5.86
CA LEU A 74 7.40 -1.85 -5.07
C LEU A 74 8.01 -2.71 -3.97
N GLU A 75 9.28 -2.49 -3.66
CA GLU A 75 9.91 -3.04 -2.45
C GLU A 75 9.33 -2.44 -1.15
N ALA A 76 9.57 -3.11 -0.02
CA ALA A 76 8.97 -2.75 1.27
C ALA A 76 9.24 -1.29 1.66
N GLY A 77 10.48 -0.81 1.51
CA GLY A 77 10.85 0.55 1.84
C GLY A 77 10.14 1.63 1.02
N ALA A 78 9.67 1.28 -0.18
CA ALA A 78 8.96 2.20 -1.07
C ALA A 78 7.43 2.19 -0.85
N GLN A 79 6.86 1.16 -0.20
CA GLN A 79 5.43 1.08 0.11
C GLN A 79 4.97 2.23 1.01
N SER A 80 5.71 2.53 2.09
CA SER A 80 5.41 3.66 2.99
C SER A 80 5.45 5.00 2.28
N VAL A 81 6.42 5.18 1.39
CA VAL A 81 6.54 6.43 0.62
C VAL A 81 5.39 6.60 -0.37
N LEU A 82 4.92 5.50 -0.98
CA LEU A 82 3.75 5.52 -1.84
C LEU A 82 2.48 5.91 -1.06
N SER A 83 2.28 5.35 0.13
CA SER A 83 1.10 5.65 0.96
C SER A 83 1.10 7.11 1.44
N GLU A 84 2.25 7.64 1.87
CA GLU A 84 2.39 9.06 2.21
C GLU A 84 2.14 9.96 1.00
N HIS A 85 2.72 9.64 -0.16
CA HIS A 85 2.48 10.38 -1.40
C HIS A 85 0.98 10.40 -1.76
N ALA A 86 0.31 9.25 -1.70
CA ALA A 86 -1.11 9.14 -2.01
C ALA A 86 -1.98 9.95 -1.04
N GLY A 87 -1.69 9.90 0.27
CA GLY A 87 -2.40 10.68 1.29
C GLY A 87 -2.25 12.19 1.09
N TRP A 88 -1.03 12.68 0.88
CA TRP A 88 -0.79 14.10 0.59
C TRP A 88 -1.40 14.54 -0.74
N ALA A 89 -1.39 13.67 -1.76
CA ALA A 89 -2.04 13.92 -3.04
C ALA A 89 -3.56 14.09 -2.88
N GLU A 90 -4.20 13.27 -2.05
CA GLU A 90 -5.64 13.40 -1.74
C GLU A 90 -5.94 14.71 -1.00
N TYR A 91 -5.17 15.05 0.03
CA TYR A 91 -5.33 16.34 0.73
C TYR A 91 -5.14 17.53 -0.20
N THR A 92 -4.11 17.49 -1.04
CA THR A 92 -3.83 18.52 -2.06
C THR A 92 -5.00 18.67 -3.02
N LEU A 93 -5.51 17.55 -3.55
CA LEU A 93 -6.64 17.54 -4.47
C LEU A 93 -7.86 18.24 -3.88
N TRP A 94 -8.33 17.77 -2.72
CA TRP A 94 -9.56 18.30 -2.12
C TRP A 94 -9.39 19.73 -1.66
N PHE A 95 -8.23 20.07 -1.09
CA PHE A 95 -7.92 21.44 -0.70
C PHE A 95 -8.04 22.40 -1.90
N PHE A 96 -7.39 22.09 -3.02
CA PHE A 96 -7.38 23.00 -4.17
C PHE A 96 -8.70 23.02 -4.94
N VAL A 97 -9.46 21.92 -4.97
CA VAL A 97 -10.83 21.91 -5.50
C VAL A 97 -11.72 22.85 -4.68
N LEU A 98 -11.73 22.71 -3.35
CA LEU A 98 -12.52 23.56 -2.46
C LEU A 98 -12.06 25.02 -2.51
N TYR A 99 -10.75 25.25 -2.58
CA TYR A 99 -10.17 26.59 -2.69
C TYR A 99 -10.54 27.28 -4.02
N ALA A 100 -10.52 26.54 -5.14
CA ALA A 100 -10.96 27.06 -6.44
C ALA A 100 -12.46 27.45 -6.41
N ILE A 101 -13.31 26.64 -5.77
CA ILE A 101 -14.73 26.95 -5.57
C ILE A 101 -14.89 28.21 -4.71
N LEU A 102 -14.19 28.30 -3.58
CA LEU A 102 -14.21 29.45 -2.67
C LEU A 102 -13.84 30.75 -3.43
N ARG A 103 -12.77 30.70 -4.23
CA ARG A 103 -12.37 31.85 -5.05
C ARG A 103 -13.40 32.20 -6.11
N GLY A 104 -14.00 31.21 -6.76
CA GLY A 104 -15.11 31.41 -7.70
C GLY A 104 -16.28 32.16 -7.04
N VAL A 105 -16.65 31.77 -5.83
CA VAL A 105 -17.68 32.44 -5.01
C VAL A 105 -17.26 33.88 -4.69
N PHE A 106 -16.02 34.11 -4.24
CA PHE A 106 -15.53 35.46 -3.96
C PHE A 106 -15.56 36.36 -5.20
N HIS A 107 -15.24 35.83 -6.38
CA HIS A 107 -15.36 36.55 -7.65
C HIS A 107 -16.80 36.85 -8.02
N TRP A 108 -17.68 35.86 -7.90
CA TRP A 108 -19.10 35.99 -8.24
C TRP A 108 -19.78 37.12 -7.46
N PHE A 109 -19.47 37.24 -6.16
CA PHE A 109 -19.99 38.31 -5.30
C PHE A 109 -19.15 39.59 -5.32
N GLY A 110 -18.13 39.68 -6.19
CA GLY A 110 -17.27 40.86 -6.31
C GLY A 110 -16.41 41.15 -5.07
N LEU A 111 -16.26 40.18 -4.17
CA LEU A 111 -15.53 40.31 -2.91
C LEU A 111 -14.03 40.50 -3.12
N MET A 112 -13.47 39.94 -4.20
CA MET A 112 -12.06 40.07 -4.57
C MET A 112 -11.62 41.50 -4.93
N LYS A 113 -12.56 42.45 -5.06
CA LYS A 113 -12.26 43.88 -5.17
C LYS A 113 -11.81 44.50 -3.84
N LYS A 114 -12.13 43.86 -2.71
CA LYS A 114 -11.78 44.32 -1.36
C LYS A 114 -10.46 43.71 -0.93
N ILE A 115 -9.53 44.55 -0.44
CA ILE A 115 -8.21 44.10 0.02
C ILE A 115 -8.30 43.04 1.12
N SER A 116 -9.28 43.13 2.03
CA SER A 116 -9.47 42.15 3.10
C SER A 116 -9.72 40.74 2.57
N PHE A 117 -10.54 40.59 1.52
CA PHE A 117 -10.81 39.29 0.89
C PHE A 117 -9.62 38.78 0.08
N LYS A 118 -8.81 39.67 -0.52
CA LYS A 118 -7.53 39.27 -1.13
C LYS A 118 -6.60 38.67 -0.08
N ILE A 119 -6.47 39.33 1.09
CA ILE A 119 -5.64 38.85 2.20
C ILE A 119 -6.14 37.49 2.71
N VAL A 120 -7.46 37.36 2.96
CA VAL A 120 -8.05 36.09 3.39
C VAL A 120 -7.76 34.99 2.36
N ALA A 121 -8.03 35.23 1.08
CA ALA A 121 -7.77 34.24 0.04
C ALA A 121 -6.29 33.85 -0.05
N PHE A 122 -5.37 34.80 0.11
CA PHE A 122 -3.94 34.52 0.10
C PHE A 122 -3.50 33.70 1.32
N ILE A 123 -3.91 34.08 2.53
CA ILE A 123 -3.57 33.32 3.74
C ILE A 123 -4.15 31.90 3.67
N THR A 124 -5.38 31.76 3.18
CA THR A 124 -6.04 30.46 3.06
C THR A 124 -5.25 29.50 2.17
N VAL A 125 -4.54 29.95 1.12
CA VAL A 125 -3.83 29.04 0.20
C VAL A 125 -2.54 28.46 0.79
N LEU A 126 -1.95 29.09 1.81
CA LEU A 126 -0.62 28.71 2.31
C LEU A 126 -0.53 27.26 2.82
N PRO A 127 -1.51 26.73 3.59
CA PRO A 127 -1.53 25.31 3.93
C PRO A 127 -1.61 24.39 2.71
N GLY A 128 -2.33 24.79 1.66
CA GLY A 128 -2.38 24.04 0.39
C GLY A 128 -1.05 23.96 -0.32
N LEU A 129 -0.23 25.03 -0.27
CA LEU A 129 1.12 24.99 -0.82
C LEU A 129 2.03 24.05 -0.04
N PHE A 130 1.85 23.94 1.27
CA PHE A 130 2.55 22.94 2.08
C PHE A 130 2.13 21.51 1.71
N MET A 131 0.82 21.24 1.55
CA MET A 131 0.33 19.94 1.08
C MET A 131 0.89 19.57 -0.29
N LEU A 132 0.94 20.53 -1.22
CA LEU A 132 1.52 20.35 -2.55
C LEU A 132 3.02 20.05 -2.48
N TYR A 133 3.74 20.72 -1.58
CA TYR A 133 5.15 20.45 -1.32
C TYR A 133 5.37 19.03 -0.80
N GLU A 134 4.64 18.59 0.23
CA GLU A 134 4.75 17.22 0.75
C GLU A 134 4.43 16.19 -0.33
N THR A 135 3.37 16.41 -1.11
CA THR A 135 3.02 15.54 -2.26
C THR A 135 4.20 15.42 -3.24
N ALA A 136 4.83 16.54 -3.57
CA ALA A 136 5.97 16.57 -4.49
C ALA A 136 7.24 15.94 -3.87
N GLU A 137 7.47 16.13 -2.57
CA GLU A 137 8.62 15.57 -1.84
C GLU A 137 8.55 14.03 -1.81
N TYR A 138 7.43 13.45 -1.40
CA TYR A 138 7.27 11.99 -1.43
C TYR A 138 7.27 11.44 -2.86
N GLY A 139 6.71 12.17 -3.82
CA GLY A 139 6.78 11.81 -5.25
C GLY A 139 8.23 11.78 -5.76
N GLY A 140 9.02 12.79 -5.40
CA GLY A 140 10.45 12.84 -5.69
C GLY A 140 11.22 11.71 -5.00
N LYS A 141 10.91 11.40 -3.74
CA LYS A 141 11.53 10.30 -2.99
C LYS A 141 11.24 8.94 -3.63
N MET A 142 10.04 8.70 -4.16
CA MET A 142 9.74 7.47 -4.92
C MET A 142 10.64 7.34 -6.15
N VAL A 143 10.73 8.39 -6.96
CA VAL A 143 11.47 8.36 -8.23
C VAL A 143 12.99 8.32 -8.01
N PHE A 144 13.52 9.23 -7.20
CA PHE A 144 14.96 9.41 -7.01
C PHE A 144 15.56 8.57 -5.89
N GLY A 145 14.78 8.26 -4.86
CA GLY A 145 15.23 7.42 -3.74
C GLY A 145 15.09 5.93 -4.02
N TYR A 146 13.99 5.52 -4.67
CA TYR A 146 13.64 4.12 -4.88
C TYR A 146 13.58 3.70 -6.36
N GLY A 147 13.82 4.62 -7.30
CA GLY A 147 13.81 4.29 -8.73
C GLY A 147 12.42 3.95 -9.29
N VAL A 148 11.35 4.35 -8.59
CA VAL A 148 9.99 4.05 -9.05
C VAL A 148 9.70 4.78 -10.36
N GLY A 149 9.29 4.04 -11.39
CA GLY A 149 8.93 4.60 -12.69
C GLY A 149 10.11 5.04 -13.57
N THR A 150 11.36 4.80 -13.17
CA THR A 150 12.55 5.11 -14.00
C THR A 150 12.96 3.94 -14.92
N GLY A 151 12.30 2.79 -14.81
CA GLY A 151 12.73 1.54 -15.45
C GLY A 151 13.93 0.88 -14.76
N GLN A 152 14.48 1.51 -13.72
CA GLN A 152 15.50 0.98 -12.84
C GLN A 152 14.96 1.07 -11.41
N LEU A 153 14.26 0.03 -10.95
CA LEU A 153 14.08 -0.12 -9.51
C LEU A 153 15.50 -0.17 -8.94
N VAL A 154 15.87 0.87 -8.20
CA VAL A 154 17.15 0.88 -7.50
C VAL A 154 17.01 -0.26 -6.51
N GLN A 155 17.65 -1.40 -6.80
CA GLN A 155 17.98 -2.34 -5.74
C GLN A 155 18.85 -1.52 -4.80
N GLN A 156 18.27 -1.04 -3.70
CA GLN A 156 19.12 -0.80 -2.55
C GLN A 156 19.74 -2.15 -2.28
N ASP A 157 21.02 -2.27 -2.64
CA ASP A 157 21.89 -3.34 -2.21
C ASP A 157 21.78 -3.39 -0.69
N THR A 158 20.83 -4.18 -0.21
CA THR A 158 21.01 -4.86 1.06
C THR A 158 22.18 -5.75 0.76
N GLU A 159 23.39 -5.26 1.07
CA GLU A 159 24.61 -6.04 1.06
C GLU A 159 24.22 -7.43 1.54
N SER A 160 24.30 -8.39 0.63
CA SER A 160 24.17 -9.79 0.97
C SER A 160 25.26 -10.04 1.99
N ALA A 161 24.89 -10.03 3.28
CA ALA A 161 25.78 -10.39 4.34
C ALA A 161 26.40 -11.74 3.92
N PRO A 162 27.74 -11.84 3.90
CA PRO A 162 28.38 -13.01 3.34
C PRO A 162 27.85 -14.24 4.06
N ALA A 163 27.56 -15.28 3.27
CA ALA A 163 27.25 -16.60 3.76
C ALA A 163 28.26 -16.96 4.87
N ALA A 164 27.79 -16.87 6.12
CA ALA A 164 28.58 -17.24 7.26
C ALA A 164 28.63 -18.77 7.26
N ASP A 165 29.80 -19.25 6.87
CA ASP A 165 30.19 -20.64 6.78
C ASP A 165 29.87 -21.41 8.08
N SER A 166 29.05 -22.44 7.91
CA SER A 166 29.16 -23.76 8.53
C SER A 166 29.36 -23.90 10.05
N LEU A 167 28.32 -24.50 10.66
CA LEU A 167 28.36 -25.44 11.79
C LEU A 167 28.77 -24.90 13.16
N LYS A 168 27.76 -24.46 13.93
CA LYS A 168 27.68 -24.65 15.39
C LYS A 168 26.26 -24.39 15.91
N GLY A 169 25.56 -25.46 16.31
CA GLY A 169 24.31 -25.41 17.07
C GLY A 169 23.06 -25.70 16.24
N ALA A 170 22.20 -26.59 16.75
CA ALA A 170 20.90 -26.89 16.18
C ALA A 170 19.95 -25.66 16.26
N SER A 171 19.94 -24.79 15.25
CA SER A 171 19.16 -23.55 15.23
C SER A 171 17.87 -23.65 14.41
N SER A 172 16.88 -22.84 14.79
CA SER A 172 15.62 -22.56 14.09
C SER A 172 15.84 -21.92 12.71
N SER A 173 14.93 -22.14 11.76
CA SER A 173 14.90 -21.43 10.47
C SER A 173 14.05 -20.16 10.49
N PHE A 174 13.42 -19.86 11.62
CA PHE A 174 12.73 -18.61 11.86
C PHE A 174 13.74 -17.55 12.36
N ILE A 175 14.07 -16.60 11.50
CA ILE A 175 15.11 -15.59 11.74
C ILE A 175 14.46 -14.23 12.01
N GLN A 176 14.65 -13.72 13.23
CA GLN A 176 14.28 -12.35 13.58
C GLN A 176 15.24 -11.36 12.89
N LYS A 177 14.67 -10.30 12.31
CA LYS A 177 15.37 -9.17 11.68
C LYS A 177 15.12 -7.90 12.51
N GLU A 178 15.82 -6.82 12.20
CA GLU A 178 15.61 -5.53 12.86
C GLU A 178 14.17 -5.02 12.69
N ASN A 179 13.63 -5.11 11.47
CA ASN A 179 12.29 -4.63 11.11
C ASN A 179 11.35 -5.78 10.72
N GLY A 180 11.37 -6.91 11.44
CA GLY A 180 10.46 -8.02 11.17
C GLY A 180 11.14 -9.39 11.29
N TRP A 181 10.77 -10.34 10.44
CA TRP A 181 11.31 -11.70 10.47
C TRP A 181 11.18 -12.39 9.12
N ASN A 182 12.01 -13.41 8.90
CA ASN A 182 11.89 -14.33 7.78
C ASN A 182 11.84 -15.76 8.28
N TRP A 183 11.01 -16.58 7.64
CA TRP A 183 10.88 -17.98 7.94
C TRP A 183 10.94 -18.80 6.64
N ASP A 184 12.14 -19.28 6.34
CA ASP A 184 12.34 -20.25 5.27
C ASP A 184 11.99 -21.64 5.79
N ILE A 185 11.25 -22.41 5.00
CA ILE A 185 10.84 -23.74 5.44
C ILE A 185 12.00 -24.74 5.28
N THR A 186 12.23 -25.50 6.35
CA THR A 186 13.25 -26.54 6.47
C THR A 186 12.66 -27.78 7.14
N GLU A 187 13.46 -28.83 7.29
CA GLU A 187 13.08 -30.06 8.00
C GLU A 187 12.64 -29.86 9.46
N ARG A 188 12.92 -28.69 10.07
CA ARG A 188 12.57 -28.38 11.46
C ARG A 188 11.39 -27.42 11.60
N SER A 189 10.80 -26.94 10.51
CA SER A 189 9.82 -25.86 10.56
C SER A 189 8.52 -26.21 11.28
N VAL A 190 8.18 -27.49 11.49
CA VAL A 190 7.06 -27.85 12.38
C VAL A 190 7.32 -27.34 13.81
N GLY A 191 8.57 -27.42 14.29
CA GLY A 191 8.94 -26.87 15.59
C GLY A 191 8.88 -25.34 15.63
N ASP A 192 9.32 -24.69 14.55
CA ASP A 192 9.25 -23.24 14.40
C ASP A 192 7.80 -22.73 14.42
N LEU A 193 6.89 -23.43 13.75
CA LEU A 193 5.46 -23.15 13.75
C LEU A 193 4.89 -23.16 15.17
N ILE A 194 5.21 -24.20 15.96
CA ILE A 194 4.74 -24.36 17.34
C ILE A 194 5.35 -23.28 18.27
N ALA A 195 6.61 -22.91 18.04
CA ALA A 195 7.31 -21.96 18.90
C ALA A 195 6.92 -20.49 18.66
N ASN A 196 6.65 -20.13 17.40
CA ASN A 196 6.49 -18.72 16.99
C ASN A 196 5.03 -18.29 16.77
N PHE A 197 4.09 -19.25 16.68
CA PHE A 197 2.68 -18.98 16.46
C PHE A 197 1.80 -19.53 17.59
N ARG A 198 0.65 -18.89 17.78
CA ARG A 198 -0.42 -19.26 18.70
C ARG A 198 -1.73 -19.46 17.93
N TRP A 199 -2.61 -20.32 18.44
CA TRP A 199 -3.92 -20.58 17.84
C TRP A 199 -4.99 -19.71 18.49
N ILE A 200 -5.79 -19.06 17.64
CA ILE A 200 -7.02 -18.36 18.01
C ILE A 200 -8.21 -19.33 17.93
N GLU A 201 -8.23 -20.18 16.90
CA GLU A 201 -9.23 -21.22 16.68
C GLU A 201 -8.57 -22.48 16.11
N GLY A 202 -9.04 -23.66 16.54
CA GLY A 202 -8.45 -24.95 16.17
C GLY A 202 -7.16 -25.27 16.93
N SER A 203 -6.30 -26.11 16.35
CA SER A 203 -5.02 -26.50 16.95
C SER A 203 -3.99 -26.92 15.89
N VAL A 204 -2.71 -26.92 16.27
CA VAL A 204 -1.63 -27.41 15.39
C VAL A 204 -1.82 -28.88 15.02
N GLN A 205 -2.35 -29.71 15.93
CA GLN A 205 -2.64 -31.12 15.65
C GLN A 205 -3.76 -31.27 14.61
N GLY A 206 -4.75 -30.37 14.63
CA GLY A 206 -5.84 -30.36 13.66
C GLY A 206 -5.35 -30.15 12.22
N LEU A 207 -4.30 -29.35 12.04
CA LEU A 207 -3.67 -29.15 10.73
C LEU A 207 -2.67 -30.23 10.34
N ASN A 208 -2.30 -31.13 11.27
CA ASN A 208 -1.32 -32.20 11.06
C ASN A 208 -0.12 -31.78 10.17
N PRO A 209 0.70 -30.79 10.63
CA PRO A 209 1.75 -30.20 9.82
C PRO A 209 2.84 -31.23 9.50
N GLN A 210 3.26 -31.27 8.25
CA GLN A 210 4.28 -32.19 7.75
C GLN A 210 5.30 -31.43 6.90
N ILE A 211 6.57 -31.84 6.97
CA ILE A 211 7.56 -31.35 6.01
C ILE A 211 7.57 -32.27 4.80
N VAL A 212 7.45 -31.67 3.61
CA VAL A 212 7.66 -32.32 2.33
C VAL A 212 9.02 -31.86 1.82
N SER A 213 10.03 -32.73 1.95
CA SER A 213 11.39 -32.45 1.50
C SER A 213 11.58 -32.79 0.02
N GLY A 214 12.22 -31.89 -0.72
CA GLY A 214 12.63 -32.04 -2.12
C GLY A 214 13.85 -31.17 -2.43
N GLU A 215 13.98 -30.67 -3.67
CA GLU A 215 14.96 -29.61 -3.98
C GLU A 215 14.68 -28.33 -3.16
N GLU A 216 13.41 -28.10 -2.84
CA GLU A 216 12.91 -27.10 -1.91
C GLU A 216 12.07 -27.83 -0.85
N SER A 217 12.08 -27.34 0.39
CA SER A 217 11.28 -27.92 1.48
C SER A 217 9.98 -27.14 1.65
N PHE A 218 8.88 -27.85 1.84
CA PHE A 218 7.56 -27.25 2.06
C PHE A 218 6.97 -27.69 3.39
N LEU A 219 6.26 -26.77 4.04
CA LEU A 219 5.41 -27.05 5.19
C LEU A 219 4.02 -27.30 4.63
N ARG A 220 3.58 -28.55 4.74
CA ARG A 220 2.24 -28.98 4.38
C ARG A 220 1.33 -28.85 5.58
N LEU A 221 0.29 -28.04 5.46
CA LEU A 221 -0.82 -27.91 6.41
C LEU A 221 -2.04 -28.61 5.82
N ASN A 222 -2.58 -29.62 6.51
CA ASN A 222 -3.73 -30.41 6.05
C ASN A 222 -5.00 -29.91 6.74
N ALA A 223 -5.85 -29.18 6.01
CA ALA A 223 -7.15 -28.74 6.49
C ALA A 223 -8.19 -29.86 6.34
N SER A 224 -9.03 -30.01 7.37
CA SER A 224 -10.03 -31.10 7.50
C SER A 224 -11.49 -30.62 7.35
N GLY A 225 -11.70 -29.37 6.93
CA GLY A 225 -13.01 -28.71 6.88
C GLY A 225 -13.36 -27.91 8.13
N GLU A 226 -12.63 -28.11 9.24
CA GLU A 226 -12.71 -27.24 10.42
C GLU A 226 -11.82 -26.00 10.25
N THR A 227 -12.27 -24.86 10.76
CA THR A 227 -11.48 -23.62 10.76
C THR A 227 -10.21 -23.80 11.58
N SER A 228 -9.06 -23.40 11.02
CA SER A 228 -7.83 -23.23 11.79
C SER A 228 -7.31 -21.82 11.63
N PHE A 229 -7.11 -21.12 12.75
CA PHE A 229 -6.70 -19.72 12.77
C PHE A 229 -5.53 -19.58 13.73
N PHE A 230 -4.35 -19.28 13.21
CA PHE A 230 -3.14 -19.08 13.99
C PHE A 230 -2.42 -17.79 13.60
N VAL A 231 -1.74 -17.18 14.58
CA VAL A 231 -1.08 -15.88 14.46
C VAL A 231 0.24 -15.85 15.21
N THR A 232 1.09 -14.90 14.88
CA THR A 232 2.36 -14.62 15.57
C THR A 232 2.13 -14.29 17.05
N ASN A 233 3.18 -14.46 17.85
CA ASN A 233 3.16 -14.04 19.25
C ASN A 233 3.27 -12.52 19.43
N SER A 234 3.90 -11.83 18.49
CA SER A 234 4.08 -10.38 18.48
C SER A 234 3.01 -9.67 17.67
N ASP A 235 2.82 -8.39 17.98
CA ASP A 235 1.89 -7.48 17.30
C ASP A 235 2.66 -6.48 16.44
N TYR A 236 2.05 -6.07 15.34
CA TYR A 236 2.61 -5.16 14.34
C TYR A 236 1.59 -4.12 13.93
N GLN A 237 2.06 -2.91 13.64
CA GLN A 237 1.25 -1.84 13.04
C GLN A 237 1.38 -1.93 11.52
N ASN A 238 2.07 -1.00 10.87
CA ASN A 238 2.25 -1.06 9.42
C ASN A 238 3.10 -2.30 9.02
N VAL A 239 2.58 -3.12 8.11
CA VAL A 239 3.21 -4.39 7.71
C VAL A 239 3.19 -4.60 6.20
N GLN A 240 4.25 -5.23 5.71
CA GLN A 240 4.26 -6.01 4.48
C GLN A 240 4.53 -7.47 4.85
N ILE A 241 3.74 -8.40 4.31
CA ILE A 241 3.93 -9.83 4.52
C ILE A 241 3.94 -10.54 3.18
N ASP A 242 5.02 -11.26 2.91
CA ASP A 242 5.24 -12.04 1.70
C ASP A 242 5.09 -13.53 2.04
N TYR A 243 4.25 -14.22 1.27
CA TYR A 243 3.98 -15.64 1.39
C TYR A 243 4.30 -16.35 0.08
N TYR A 244 4.96 -17.49 0.18
CA TYR A 244 5.21 -18.39 -0.94
C TYR A 244 4.40 -19.66 -0.74
N LEU A 245 3.31 -19.77 -1.49
CA LEU A 245 2.26 -20.76 -1.29
C LEU A 245 2.08 -21.66 -2.51
N ASN A 246 1.53 -22.84 -2.31
CA ASN A 246 0.89 -23.63 -3.36
C ASN A 246 -0.44 -24.17 -2.82
N LEU A 247 -1.51 -23.95 -3.60
CA LEU A 247 -2.90 -24.19 -3.23
C LEU A 247 -3.56 -25.27 -4.11
N ASP A 248 -2.80 -25.97 -4.95
CA ASP A 248 -3.34 -26.91 -5.95
C ASP A 248 -4.19 -28.03 -5.31
N ASP A 249 -3.80 -28.47 -4.12
CA ASP A 249 -4.46 -29.53 -3.35
C ASP A 249 -5.43 -28.98 -2.28
N PHE A 250 -5.76 -27.69 -2.31
CA PHE A 250 -6.65 -27.05 -1.32
C PHE A 250 -7.97 -26.58 -1.95
N SER A 251 -9.08 -26.89 -1.29
CA SER A 251 -10.42 -26.43 -1.66
C SER A 251 -11.06 -25.68 -0.50
N GLY A 252 -11.31 -24.39 -0.68
CA GLY A 252 -11.81 -23.48 0.36
C GLY A 252 -11.18 -22.10 0.27
N GLU A 253 -11.11 -21.42 1.41
CA GLU A 253 -10.59 -20.06 1.55
C GLU A 253 -9.43 -20.03 2.56
N ILE A 254 -8.37 -19.30 2.21
CA ILE A 254 -7.29 -18.92 3.12
C ILE A 254 -7.35 -17.42 3.29
N GLU A 255 -7.47 -16.97 4.52
CA GLU A 255 -7.29 -15.56 4.89
C GLU A 255 -5.86 -15.36 5.39
N LEU A 256 -5.10 -14.53 4.69
CA LEU A 256 -3.82 -13.98 5.14
C LEU A 256 -4.15 -12.78 6.03
N VAL A 257 -4.13 -13.02 7.34
CA VAL A 257 -4.68 -12.10 8.35
C VAL A 257 -3.59 -11.25 8.97
N HIS A 258 -3.93 -10.01 9.27
CA HIS A 258 -3.06 -9.05 9.96
C HIS A 258 -3.85 -8.17 10.92
N HIS A 259 -3.14 -7.48 11.81
CA HIS A 259 -3.74 -6.63 12.85
C HIS A 259 -4.76 -7.39 13.72
N VAL A 260 -4.53 -8.69 13.92
CA VAL A 260 -5.45 -9.58 14.65
C VAL A 260 -5.44 -9.23 16.13
N GLN A 261 -6.60 -8.83 16.63
CA GLN A 261 -6.86 -8.63 18.06
C GLN A 261 -7.47 -9.88 18.67
N ASP A 262 -8.48 -10.44 18.00
CA ASP A 262 -9.20 -11.65 18.38
C ASP A 262 -9.91 -12.28 17.17
N ALA A 263 -10.67 -13.36 17.39
CA ALA A 263 -11.40 -14.10 16.35
C ALA A 263 -12.48 -13.27 15.59
N ARG A 264 -12.76 -12.05 16.03
CA ARG A 264 -13.83 -11.17 15.53
C ARG A 264 -13.33 -9.79 15.12
N ASN A 265 -12.03 -9.52 15.24
CA ASN A 265 -11.41 -8.24 15.00
C ASN A 265 -10.02 -8.42 14.36
N TYR A 266 -9.97 -8.31 13.03
CA TYR A 266 -8.75 -8.41 12.22
C TYR A 266 -8.98 -7.88 10.81
N ASP A 267 -7.90 -7.61 10.09
CA ASP A 267 -7.92 -7.32 8.67
C ASP A 267 -7.35 -8.52 7.89
N PHE A 268 -7.70 -8.65 6.62
CA PHE A 268 -7.31 -9.81 5.82
C PHE A 268 -7.19 -9.51 4.32
N VAL A 269 -6.36 -10.32 3.66
CA VAL A 269 -6.46 -10.62 2.24
C VAL A 269 -6.80 -12.12 2.11
N SER A 270 -7.94 -12.45 1.50
CA SER A 270 -8.37 -13.83 1.34
C SER A 270 -8.19 -14.34 -0.09
N LEU A 271 -7.79 -15.61 -0.21
CA LEU A 271 -7.59 -16.34 -1.45
C LEU A 271 -8.53 -17.54 -1.44
N ASN A 272 -9.47 -17.57 -2.37
CA ASN A 272 -10.38 -18.70 -2.54
C ASN A 272 -9.89 -19.61 -3.68
N SER A 273 -10.09 -20.92 -3.51
CA SER A 273 -9.81 -21.94 -4.53
C SER A 273 -10.56 -21.74 -5.85
N ASP A 274 -11.63 -20.94 -5.88
CA ASP A 274 -12.33 -20.56 -7.12
C ASP A 274 -11.67 -19.41 -7.92
N GLY A 275 -10.53 -18.89 -7.43
CA GLY A 275 -9.80 -17.78 -8.06
C GLY A 275 -10.27 -16.40 -7.58
N THR A 276 -11.14 -16.32 -6.57
CA THR A 276 -11.54 -15.04 -5.97
C THR A 276 -10.53 -14.58 -4.94
N ILE A 277 -10.09 -13.32 -5.03
CA ILE A 277 -9.29 -12.66 -3.98
C ILE A 277 -10.08 -11.49 -3.40
N ARG A 278 -10.08 -11.36 -2.06
CA ARG A 278 -10.75 -10.25 -1.37
C ARG A 278 -9.79 -9.58 -0.40
N GLN A 279 -9.99 -8.30 -0.20
CA GLN A 279 -9.38 -7.57 0.90
C GLN A 279 -10.46 -6.95 1.77
N GLY A 280 -10.32 -7.04 3.08
CA GLY A 280 -11.33 -6.55 3.98
C GLY A 280 -10.97 -6.59 5.44
N ARG A 281 -11.99 -6.29 6.25
CA ARG A 281 -11.92 -6.20 7.71
C ARG A 281 -13.05 -7.00 8.34
N MET A 282 -12.69 -7.80 9.33
CA MET A 282 -13.61 -8.36 10.31
C MET A 282 -13.64 -7.42 11.52
N GLN A 283 -14.80 -6.83 11.84
CA GLN A 283 -14.97 -5.95 12.98
C GLN A 283 -16.22 -6.34 13.76
N ASN A 284 -16.06 -6.65 15.04
CA ASN A 284 -17.13 -7.16 15.90
C ASN A 284 -17.86 -8.39 15.31
N GLY A 285 -17.18 -9.20 14.50
CA GLY A 285 -17.75 -10.36 13.82
C GLY A 285 -18.56 -10.04 12.56
N GLU A 286 -18.57 -8.79 12.11
CA GLU A 286 -19.12 -8.40 10.80
C GLU A 286 -17.98 -8.16 9.81
N THR A 287 -18.14 -8.68 8.59
CA THR A 287 -17.14 -8.54 7.53
C THR A 287 -17.49 -7.36 6.62
N THR A 288 -16.53 -6.46 6.44
CA THR A 288 -16.56 -5.40 5.42
C THR A 288 -15.51 -5.72 4.37
N ILE A 289 -15.92 -5.82 3.11
CA ILE A 289 -15.01 -6.00 1.97
C ILE A 289 -14.64 -4.61 1.44
N PHE A 290 -13.35 -4.34 1.35
CA PHE A 290 -12.83 -3.11 0.75
C PHE A 290 -12.75 -3.26 -0.77
N GLU A 291 -12.26 -4.41 -1.24
CA GLU A 291 -12.20 -4.72 -2.67
C GLU A 291 -12.24 -6.23 -2.93
N GLU A 292 -12.73 -6.61 -4.10
CA GLU A 292 -12.75 -7.96 -4.63
C GLU A 292 -12.13 -7.98 -6.02
N GLY A 293 -11.30 -8.98 -6.28
CA GLY A 293 -10.64 -9.20 -7.56
C GLY A 293 -10.57 -10.68 -7.91
N THR A 294 -9.75 -11.02 -8.91
CA THR A 294 -9.51 -12.40 -9.33
C THR A 294 -8.02 -12.70 -9.46
N PHE A 295 -7.66 -13.96 -9.28
CA PHE A 295 -6.31 -14.47 -9.47
C PHE A 295 -6.34 -15.90 -10.05
N ASP A 296 -5.22 -16.33 -10.61
CA ASP A 296 -5.03 -17.72 -11.02
C ASP A 296 -4.49 -18.51 -9.82
N PRO A 297 -5.24 -19.50 -9.28
CA PRO A 297 -4.82 -20.28 -8.12
C PRO A 297 -3.81 -21.38 -8.46
N GLU A 298 -3.56 -21.66 -9.74
CA GLU A 298 -2.72 -22.79 -10.16
C GLU A 298 -1.22 -22.55 -9.88
N GLY A 299 -0.57 -23.59 -9.39
CA GLY A 299 0.87 -23.66 -9.23
C GLY A 299 1.39 -22.91 -8.01
N ARG A 300 2.62 -22.40 -8.12
CA ARG A 300 3.28 -21.67 -7.04
C ARG A 300 2.86 -20.20 -7.08
N LEU A 301 2.40 -19.71 -5.95
CA LEU A 301 1.94 -18.35 -5.76
C LEU A 301 2.93 -17.59 -4.89
N PHE A 302 3.36 -16.43 -5.37
CA PHE A 302 3.86 -15.37 -4.51
C PHE A 302 2.69 -14.47 -4.12
N VAL A 303 2.44 -14.29 -2.83
CA VAL A 303 1.38 -13.42 -2.34
C VAL A 303 1.97 -12.38 -1.41
N ARG A 304 1.70 -11.10 -1.66
CA ARG A 304 2.10 -10.01 -0.77
C ARG A 304 0.87 -9.31 -0.22
N VAL A 305 0.86 -9.11 1.09
CA VAL A 305 -0.13 -8.32 1.81
C VAL A 305 0.55 -7.09 2.37
N VAL A 306 0.02 -5.90 2.08
CA VAL A 306 0.50 -4.63 2.62
C VAL A 306 -0.65 -3.95 3.36
N ALA A 307 -0.39 -3.52 4.58
CA ALA A 307 -1.27 -2.68 5.37
C ALA A 307 -0.45 -1.56 5.97
N ASP A 308 -0.72 -0.33 5.55
CA ASP A 308 0.09 0.83 5.87
C ASP A 308 -0.79 2.07 6.07
N GLY A 309 -1.03 2.39 7.34
CA GLY A 309 -2.04 3.37 7.73
C GLY A 309 -3.42 3.02 7.15
N THR A 310 -3.92 3.86 6.25
CA THR A 310 -5.24 3.72 5.62
C THR A 310 -5.23 2.98 4.28
N HIS A 311 -4.05 2.56 3.79
CA HIS A 311 -3.88 1.89 2.52
C HIS A 311 -3.63 0.40 2.71
N PHE A 312 -4.42 -0.42 2.02
CA PHE A 312 -4.31 -1.87 2.03
C PHE A 312 -4.09 -2.37 0.62
N ARG A 313 -3.14 -3.27 0.40
CA ARG A 313 -2.84 -3.83 -0.94
C ARG A 313 -2.60 -5.33 -0.86
N GLY A 314 -3.16 -6.06 -1.82
CA GLY A 314 -2.96 -7.49 -1.98
C GLY A 314 -2.42 -7.77 -3.38
N TYR A 315 -1.30 -8.49 -3.46
CA TYR A 315 -0.65 -8.85 -4.72
C TYR A 315 -0.59 -10.35 -4.85
N VAL A 316 -0.77 -10.84 -6.08
CA VAL A 316 -0.50 -12.24 -6.45
C VAL A 316 0.45 -12.23 -7.64
N ASN A 317 1.53 -12.99 -7.56
CA ASN A 317 2.58 -13.08 -8.57
C ASN A 317 3.10 -11.71 -9.01
N ARG A 318 3.27 -10.81 -8.04
CA ARG A 318 3.78 -9.43 -8.18
C ARG A 318 2.84 -8.48 -8.94
N GLU A 319 1.62 -8.91 -9.23
CA GLU A 319 0.57 -8.06 -9.76
C GLU A 319 -0.40 -7.68 -8.63
N MET A 320 -0.74 -6.40 -8.51
CA MET A 320 -1.73 -5.96 -7.54
C MET A 320 -3.11 -6.45 -7.97
N LYS A 321 -3.83 -7.09 -7.06
CA LYS A 321 -5.16 -7.68 -7.32
C LYS A 321 -6.28 -6.98 -6.55
N VAL A 322 -5.94 -6.37 -5.42
CA VAL A 322 -6.85 -5.60 -4.55
C VAL A 322 -6.08 -4.44 -3.89
N HIS A 323 -6.71 -3.28 -3.84
CA HIS A 323 -6.25 -2.01 -3.28
C HIS A 323 -7.39 -1.27 -2.57
N GLY A 324 -7.66 -1.69 -1.35
CA GLY A 324 -8.67 -1.12 -0.48
C GLY A 324 -8.16 0.05 0.35
N HIS A 325 -9.12 0.88 0.78
CA HIS A 325 -8.91 1.95 1.74
C HIS A 325 -9.83 1.78 2.94
N GLY A 326 -9.32 2.08 4.14
CA GLY A 326 -10.09 2.00 5.38
C GLY A 326 -9.40 2.74 6.53
N ASP A 327 -10.04 2.75 7.70
CA ASP A 327 -9.43 3.37 8.89
C ASP A 327 -8.14 2.64 9.29
N ALA A 328 -7.14 3.40 9.75
CA ALA A 328 -5.89 2.86 10.23
C ALA A 328 -6.14 1.86 11.38
N PRO A 329 -5.69 0.60 11.24
CA PRO A 329 -5.94 -0.44 12.22
C PRO A 329 -5.06 -0.26 13.48
N GLN A 330 -5.50 -0.84 14.59
CA GLN A 330 -4.68 -0.96 15.79
C GLN A 330 -3.63 -2.07 15.61
N SER A 331 -2.44 -1.90 16.19
CA SER A 331 -1.40 -2.93 16.14
C SER A 331 -1.93 -4.28 16.60
N GLY A 332 -1.64 -5.34 15.86
CA GLY A 332 -2.08 -6.69 16.20
C GLY A 332 -1.25 -7.76 15.51
N ALA A 333 -1.52 -9.01 15.85
CA ALA A 333 -0.74 -10.13 15.33
C ALA A 333 -1.02 -10.39 13.83
N ALA A 334 -0.14 -11.13 13.18
CA ALA A 334 -0.27 -11.55 11.79
C ALA A 334 -0.25 -13.07 11.66
N GLY A 335 -0.88 -13.64 10.64
CA GLY A 335 -0.93 -15.08 10.50
C GLY A 335 -1.79 -15.56 9.35
N MET A 336 -2.43 -16.71 9.55
CA MET A 336 -3.30 -17.33 8.54
C MET A 336 -4.53 -17.93 9.21
N LYS A 337 -5.65 -17.85 8.49
CA LYS A 337 -6.88 -18.57 8.81
C LYS A 337 -7.30 -19.42 7.61
N LEU A 338 -7.41 -20.72 7.82
CA LEU A 338 -7.76 -21.71 6.80
C LEU A 338 -9.18 -22.19 7.07
N ASN A 339 -10.03 -22.11 6.05
CA ASN A 339 -11.38 -22.65 6.06
C ASN A 339 -11.62 -23.46 4.79
N GLY A 340 -11.45 -24.78 4.88
CA GLY A 340 -11.49 -25.64 3.71
C GLY A 340 -10.96 -27.04 3.97
N ASN A 341 -10.79 -27.80 2.89
CA ASN A 341 -10.29 -29.17 2.91
C ASN A 341 -9.06 -29.29 2.02
N GLY A 342 -8.15 -30.20 2.36
CA GLY A 342 -6.98 -30.49 1.54
C GLY A 342 -5.71 -29.88 2.08
N ALA A 343 -4.71 -29.67 1.22
CA ALA A 343 -3.36 -29.32 1.65
C ALA A 343 -2.91 -27.95 1.13
N VAL A 344 -2.41 -27.13 2.04
CA VAL A 344 -1.70 -25.89 1.74
C VAL A 344 -0.21 -26.15 1.91
N LEU A 345 0.58 -25.81 0.89
CA LEU A 345 2.04 -25.87 0.97
C LEU A 345 2.60 -24.46 1.13
N ILE A 346 3.55 -24.30 2.05
CA ILE A 346 4.25 -23.04 2.32
C ILE A 346 5.74 -23.33 2.16
N SER A 347 6.49 -22.52 1.42
CA SER A 347 7.97 -22.61 1.39
C SER A 347 8.68 -21.47 2.10
N GLN A 348 8.05 -20.31 2.20
CA GLN A 348 8.61 -19.16 2.89
C GLN A 348 7.50 -18.20 3.35
N ILE A 349 7.71 -17.57 4.50
CA ILE A 349 6.96 -16.38 4.93
C ILE A 349 7.94 -15.32 5.41
N GLU A 350 7.79 -14.09 4.95
CA GLU A 350 8.55 -12.93 5.42
C GLU A 350 7.60 -11.83 5.86
N LEU A 351 7.80 -11.29 7.06
CA LEU A 351 7.12 -10.09 7.54
C LEU A 351 8.13 -8.97 7.67
N THR A 352 7.83 -7.83 7.07
CA THR A 352 8.54 -6.57 7.24
C THR A 352 7.61 -5.57 7.91
N GLN A 353 8.04 -5.01 9.03
CA GLN A 353 7.38 -3.87 9.66
C GLN A 353 7.75 -2.61 8.88
N LEU A 354 6.72 -1.92 8.40
CA LEU A 354 6.83 -0.67 7.66
C LEU A 354 6.91 0.50 8.65
N ASN A 355 7.42 1.64 8.17
CA ASN A 355 7.64 2.83 9.00
C ASN A 355 6.37 3.60 9.32
#